data_AF-A0A661J0L3-F1
#
_entry.id   AF-A0A661J0L3-F1
#
_cell.length_a   1.000
_cell.length_b   1.000
_cell.length_c   1.000
_cell.angle_alpha   90.00
_cell.angle_beta   90.00
_cell.angle_gamma   90.00
#
_symmetry.space_group_name_H-M   'P 1'
#
loop_
_entity.id
_entity.type
_entity.pdbx_description
1 polymer ?
#
loop_
_entity_poly.entity_id
_entity_poly.type
_entity_poly.pdbx_seq_one_letter_code
_entity_poly.pdbx_strand_id
1 'polypeptide(L)'
;MLNLRNKANALDFGERQNRSLRDEFAITIKDLRRKACLTLQELEEDQASLTEVLQGRSLAEIRTQASKGLIYFLLLSILSIAYFALTVWGLQPLEMGWKTYLIAGALVIIGAIVFELLMSSLEKTIPEQNLRRGVVIICMIGVTAIACTVLLLGYLRALLHKLLLSLDQGLSGGDLTQATASPARLADLAFILWPLAGLAFEICAGLLLYHGLKNWLASAQALGLQRRIKARTRMLLALARKVQELEAYPEQWWLGFQNGVEAGEALLRDSEYMEVRAFLRKALLITAAIILAVVIFLLLASVVFSAEPRVERHGRTVLIGLDLTGSSSNRDRAGNEIFAKNLRAVGAAIRKAKPGDQVWVVGITEETFTNPLILSKETIPRKPKTFRERIRQKSLAVTWPGLEKRLKPLVAGSTDVLGLFLLAEQIFTALPGEKVLIIISDMVHTAEPGFKAILNKGPNLIKALPKPDLTGTRVWVYGAGTPCMSKQDWIRFRDFWKAYIKACGAELVLYTNLRKIRDF
;
A
#
# COMPACT_ATOMS: atom_id res chain seq x y z
N MET A 1 -50.38 32.33 -82.18
CA MET A 1 -51.56 32.09 -81.30
C MET A 1 -51.44 30.84 -80.41
N LEU A 2 -50.88 29.72 -80.87
CA LEU A 2 -50.66 28.53 -80.02
C LEU A 2 -49.81 28.81 -78.76
N ASN A 3 -48.92 29.80 -78.80
CA ASN A 3 -48.04 30.14 -77.68
C ASN A 3 -48.72 30.94 -76.54
N LEU A 4 -49.80 31.67 -76.85
CA LEU A 4 -50.56 32.42 -75.83
C LEU A 4 -51.58 31.53 -75.11
N ARG A 5 -52.12 30.52 -75.80
CA ARG A 5 -53.09 29.57 -75.23
C ARG A 5 -52.43 28.61 -74.23
N ASN A 6 -51.19 28.20 -74.49
CA ASN A 6 -50.40 27.39 -73.57
C ASN A 6 -50.00 28.16 -72.31
N LYS A 7 -49.73 29.48 -72.44
CA LYS A 7 -49.43 30.35 -71.29
C LYS A 7 -50.65 30.59 -70.40
N ALA A 8 -51.82 30.77 -71.00
CA ALA A 8 -53.08 30.91 -70.24
C ALA A 8 -53.45 29.62 -69.49
N ASN A 9 -53.28 28.45 -70.11
CA ASN A 9 -53.54 27.16 -69.46
C ASN A 9 -52.55 26.85 -68.32
N ALA A 10 -51.30 27.29 -68.44
CA ALA A 10 -50.29 27.13 -67.38
C ALA A 10 -50.58 28.04 -66.17
N LEU A 11 -51.09 29.25 -66.39
CA LEU A 11 -51.48 30.17 -65.32
C LEU A 11 -52.74 29.68 -64.58
N ASP A 12 -53.74 29.15 -65.29
CA ASP A 12 -54.95 28.56 -64.67
C ASP A 12 -54.60 27.28 -63.88
N PHE A 13 -53.70 26.44 -64.39
CA PHE A 13 -53.18 25.30 -63.63
C PHE A 13 -52.44 25.73 -62.35
N GLY A 14 -51.57 26.74 -62.44
CA GLY A 14 -50.87 27.31 -61.29
C GLY A 14 -51.82 27.90 -60.25
N GLU A 15 -52.91 28.53 -60.67
CA GLU A 15 -53.91 29.11 -59.76
C GLU A 15 -54.71 28.03 -59.01
N ARG A 16 -55.08 26.93 -59.69
CA ARG A 16 -55.73 25.78 -59.05
C ARG A 16 -54.80 25.06 -58.07
N GLN A 17 -53.53 24.89 -58.44
CA GLN A 17 -52.53 24.29 -57.55
C GLN A 17 -52.24 25.16 -56.33
N ASN A 18 -52.21 26.49 -56.49
CA ASN A 18 -52.07 27.45 -55.38
C ASN A 18 -53.22 27.31 -54.37
N ARG A 19 -54.47 27.14 -54.84
CA ARG A 19 -55.62 26.92 -53.94
C ARG A 19 -55.49 25.61 -53.17
N SER A 20 -55.13 24.51 -53.84
CA SER A 20 -54.89 23.21 -53.17
C SER A 20 -53.77 23.29 -52.14
N LEU A 21 -52.68 24.02 -52.44
CA LEU A 21 -51.56 24.23 -51.53
C LEU A 21 -51.97 25.07 -50.32
N ARG A 22 -52.79 26.10 -50.50
CA ARG A 22 -53.34 26.89 -49.39
C ARG A 22 -54.16 26.03 -48.43
N ASP A 23 -54.97 25.11 -48.95
CA ASP A 23 -55.78 24.21 -48.12
C ASP A 23 -54.90 23.20 -47.37
N GLU A 24 -53.88 22.61 -48.01
CA GLU A 24 -52.93 21.69 -47.38
C GLU A 24 -52.04 22.39 -46.32
N PHE A 25 -51.59 23.61 -46.62
CA PHE A 25 -50.88 24.45 -45.65
C PHE A 25 -51.78 24.88 -44.51
N ALA A 26 -53.06 25.18 -44.74
CA ALA A 26 -53.99 25.51 -43.68
C ALA A 26 -54.16 24.35 -42.67
N ILE A 27 -54.21 23.10 -43.15
CA ILE A 27 -54.24 21.90 -42.29
C ILE A 27 -52.92 21.78 -41.51
N THR A 28 -51.78 21.93 -42.18
CA THR A 28 -50.45 21.82 -41.54
C THR A 28 -50.20 22.93 -40.51
N ILE A 29 -50.60 24.17 -40.81
CA ILE A 29 -50.55 25.31 -39.89
C ILE A 29 -51.45 25.05 -38.68
N LYS A 30 -52.65 24.49 -38.90
CA LYS A 30 -53.56 24.13 -37.80
C LYS A 30 -52.94 23.09 -36.87
N ASP A 31 -52.27 22.06 -37.41
CA ASP A 31 -51.57 21.05 -36.61
C ASP A 31 -50.34 21.62 -35.89
N LEU A 32 -49.55 22.48 -36.55
CA LEU A 32 -48.42 23.16 -35.92
C LEU A 32 -48.87 24.11 -34.80
N ARG A 33 -49.97 24.84 -35.00
CA ARG A 33 -50.59 25.68 -33.96
C ARG A 33 -51.13 24.84 -32.81
N ARG A 34 -51.74 23.69 -33.08
CA ARG A 34 -52.18 22.74 -32.04
C ARG A 34 -50.98 22.23 -31.22
N LYS A 35 -49.89 21.86 -31.89
CA LYS A 35 -48.65 21.43 -31.24
C LYS A 35 -48.00 22.56 -30.43
N ALA A 36 -48.02 23.79 -30.95
CA ALA A 36 -47.55 24.97 -30.24
C ALA A 36 -48.41 25.22 -28.98
N CYS A 37 -49.73 25.11 -29.09
CA CYS A 37 -50.65 25.25 -27.96
C CYS A 37 -50.38 24.21 -26.86
N LEU A 38 -50.20 22.93 -27.21
CA LEU A 38 -49.81 21.89 -26.25
C LEU A 38 -48.45 22.18 -25.61
N THR A 39 -47.45 22.59 -26.40
CA THR A 39 -46.10 22.92 -25.89
C THR A 39 -46.14 24.15 -24.97
N LEU A 40 -47.07 25.08 -25.20
CA LEU A 40 -47.27 26.28 -24.40
C LEU A 40 -47.93 25.94 -23.06
N GLN A 41 -48.97 25.09 -23.06
CA GLN A 41 -49.57 24.57 -21.84
C GLN A 41 -48.55 23.82 -20.97
N GLU A 42 -47.76 22.95 -21.60
CA GLU A 42 -46.63 22.26 -20.97
C GLU A 42 -45.55 23.21 -20.41
N LEU A 43 -45.30 24.34 -21.07
CA LEU A 43 -44.38 25.37 -20.61
C LEU A 43 -44.93 26.09 -19.38
N GLU A 44 -46.22 26.43 -19.39
CA GLU A 44 -46.91 27.05 -18.25
C GLU A 44 -46.90 26.14 -17.02
N GLU A 45 -47.14 24.84 -17.20
CA GLU A 45 -47.03 23.83 -16.13
C GLU A 45 -45.61 23.73 -15.56
N ASP A 46 -44.59 23.68 -16.42
CA ASP A 46 -43.18 23.68 -15.98
C ASP A 46 -42.81 24.98 -15.27
N GLN A 47 -43.33 26.13 -15.73
CA GLN A 47 -43.11 27.43 -15.09
C GLN A 47 -43.77 27.49 -13.72
N ALA A 48 -45.03 27.06 -13.59
CA ALA A 48 -45.75 26.97 -12.33
C ALA A 48 -45.00 26.08 -11.32
N SER A 49 -44.58 24.88 -11.77
CA SER A 49 -43.76 23.95 -10.98
C SER A 49 -42.42 24.57 -10.56
N LEU A 50 -41.77 25.33 -11.45
CA LEU A 50 -40.51 26.00 -11.12
C LEU A 50 -40.72 27.09 -10.07
N THR A 51 -41.78 27.90 -10.17
CA THR A 51 -42.13 28.90 -9.15
C THR A 51 -42.43 28.27 -7.80
N GLU A 52 -43.13 27.14 -7.78
CA GLU A 52 -43.41 26.37 -6.56
C GLU A 52 -42.12 25.85 -5.92
N VAL A 53 -41.21 25.29 -6.71
CA VAL A 53 -39.90 24.80 -6.23
C VAL A 53 -38.98 25.94 -5.78
N LEU A 54 -39.06 27.12 -6.41
CA LEU A 54 -38.23 28.28 -6.06
C LEU A 54 -38.65 28.89 -4.71
N GLN A 55 -39.92 28.82 -4.31
CA GLN A 55 -40.45 29.39 -3.05
C GLN A 55 -39.94 30.82 -2.77
N GLY A 56 -39.86 31.67 -3.80
CA GLY A 56 -39.37 33.05 -3.70
C GLY A 56 -37.84 33.24 -3.75
N ARG A 57 -37.06 32.17 -3.92
CA ARG A 57 -35.60 32.23 -4.12
C ARG A 57 -35.25 32.54 -5.58
N SER A 58 -34.11 33.19 -5.79
CA SER A 58 -33.62 33.44 -7.16
C SER A 58 -32.93 32.22 -7.78
N LEU A 59 -32.96 32.11 -9.11
CA LEU A 59 -32.19 31.07 -9.83
C LEU A 59 -30.67 31.17 -9.59
N ALA A 60 -30.17 32.38 -9.30
CA ALA A 60 -28.78 32.62 -8.95
C ALA A 60 -28.43 31.99 -7.58
N GLU A 61 -29.34 32.10 -6.60
CA GLU A 61 -29.20 31.43 -5.30
C GLU A 61 -29.18 29.91 -5.45
N ILE A 62 -30.09 29.34 -6.24
CA ILE A 62 -30.12 27.89 -6.50
C ILE A 62 -28.84 27.42 -7.18
N ARG A 63 -28.33 28.16 -8.17
CA ARG A 63 -27.07 27.80 -8.83
C ARG A 63 -25.89 27.84 -7.86
N THR A 64 -25.89 28.81 -6.95
CA THR A 64 -24.89 28.92 -5.88
C THR A 64 -25.01 27.78 -4.87
N GLN A 65 -26.23 27.34 -4.57
CA GLN A 65 -26.50 26.17 -3.73
C GLN A 65 -26.02 24.88 -4.39
N ALA A 66 -26.24 24.71 -5.70
CA ALA A 66 -25.73 23.57 -6.47
C ALA A 66 -24.19 23.52 -6.45
N SER A 67 -23.53 24.66 -6.65
CA SER A 67 -22.06 24.72 -6.60
C SER A 67 -21.53 24.40 -5.20
N LYS A 68 -22.21 24.85 -4.13
CA LYS A 68 -21.87 24.45 -2.75
C LYS A 68 -22.00 22.94 -2.55
N GLY A 69 -23.08 22.34 -3.04
CA GLY A 69 -23.25 20.88 -3.02
C GLY A 69 -22.10 20.14 -3.70
N LEU A 70 -21.65 20.62 -4.86
CA LEU A 70 -20.54 20.05 -5.61
C LEU A 70 -19.20 20.19 -4.87
N ILE A 71 -18.96 21.34 -4.22
CA ILE A 71 -17.80 21.54 -3.34
C ILE A 71 -17.81 20.56 -2.16
N TYR A 72 -18.97 20.32 -1.54
CA TYR A 72 -19.09 19.34 -0.45
C TYR A 72 -18.77 17.91 -0.93
N PHE A 73 -19.21 17.51 -2.12
CA PHE A 73 -18.86 16.20 -2.70
C PHE A 73 -17.37 16.08 -3.05
N LEU A 74 -16.74 17.17 -3.51
CA LEU A 74 -15.30 17.19 -3.76
C LEU A 74 -14.53 16.99 -2.44
N LEU A 75 -14.89 17.73 -1.40
CA LEU A 75 -14.29 17.61 -0.08
C LEU A 75 -14.52 16.22 0.53
N LEU A 76 -15.73 15.66 0.36
CA LEU A 76 -16.05 14.29 0.77
C LEU A 76 -15.10 13.29 0.09
N SER A 77 -14.91 13.42 -1.22
CA SER A 77 -14.04 12.52 -1.98
C SER A 77 -12.60 12.56 -1.47
N ILE A 78 -12.06 13.76 -1.23
CA ILE A 78 -10.71 13.95 -0.69
C ILE A 78 -10.61 13.32 0.71
N LEU A 79 -11.59 13.58 1.57
CA LEU A 79 -11.61 13.09 2.94
C LEU A 79 -11.75 11.55 3.01
N SER A 80 -12.60 10.97 2.16
CA SER A 80 -12.79 9.52 2.04
C SER A 80 -11.52 8.82 1.55
N ILE A 81 -10.79 9.40 0.59
CA ILE A 81 -9.50 8.88 0.13
C ILE A 81 -8.46 8.93 1.26
N ALA A 82 -8.41 10.04 2.00
CA ALA A 82 -7.51 10.17 3.13
C ALA A 82 -7.85 9.17 4.25
N TYR A 83 -9.14 8.99 4.57
CA TYR A 83 -9.59 8.02 5.57
C TYR A 83 -9.28 6.59 5.15
N PHE A 84 -9.50 6.24 3.88
CA PHE A 84 -9.15 4.94 3.33
C PHE A 84 -7.65 4.68 3.45
N ALA A 85 -6.81 5.62 3.02
CA ALA A 85 -5.36 5.50 3.07
C ALA A 85 -4.86 5.37 4.52
N LEU A 86 -5.42 6.17 5.44
CA LEU A 86 -5.11 6.06 6.86
C LEU A 86 -5.50 4.66 7.37
N THR A 87 -6.74 4.21 7.17
CA THR A 87 -7.24 2.91 7.63
C THR A 87 -6.41 1.74 7.09
N VAL A 88 -6.07 1.75 5.80
CA VAL A 88 -5.15 0.77 5.21
C VAL A 88 -3.79 0.81 5.91
N TRP A 89 -3.24 2.01 6.13
CA TRP A 89 -1.96 2.20 6.80
C TRP A 89 -1.92 1.61 8.23
N GLY A 90 -3.03 1.61 8.97
CA GLY A 90 -3.05 1.06 10.34
C GLY A 90 -3.49 -0.37 10.47
N LEU A 91 -4.22 -0.87 9.47
CA LEU A 91 -4.51 -2.28 9.36
C LEU A 91 -3.36 -3.04 8.69
N GLN A 92 -2.41 -2.34 8.05
CA GLN A 92 -1.22 -2.94 7.42
C GLN A 92 -0.42 -3.87 8.37
N PRO A 93 -0.18 -3.52 9.65
CA PRO A 93 0.51 -4.40 10.59
C PRO A 93 -0.23 -5.70 10.92
N LEU A 94 -1.53 -5.81 10.60
CA LEU A 94 -2.33 -7.02 10.81
C LEU A 94 -2.19 -8.03 9.66
N GLU A 95 -1.52 -7.66 8.56
CA GLU A 95 -1.24 -8.52 7.41
C GLU A 95 -2.46 -9.33 6.89
N MET A 96 -3.66 -8.75 6.96
CA MET A 96 -4.90 -9.40 6.49
C MET A 96 -5.00 -9.48 4.95
N GLY A 97 -3.95 -9.03 4.24
CA GLY A 97 -3.86 -9.02 2.79
C GLY A 97 -4.97 -8.19 2.15
N TRP A 98 -5.63 -8.77 1.15
CA TRP A 98 -6.70 -8.10 0.40
C TRP A 98 -7.91 -7.70 1.28
N LYS A 99 -8.13 -8.41 2.39
CA LYS A 99 -9.24 -8.13 3.34
C LYS A 99 -9.10 -6.77 4.01
N THR A 100 -7.86 -6.27 4.19
CA THR A 100 -7.60 -4.93 4.73
C THR A 100 -8.29 -3.85 3.88
N TYR A 101 -8.23 -3.96 2.55
CA TYR A 101 -8.83 -2.97 1.67
C TYR A 101 -10.35 -3.05 1.67
N LEU A 102 -10.93 -4.27 1.77
CA LEU A 102 -12.37 -4.41 1.94
C LEU A 102 -12.87 -3.78 3.23
N ILE A 103 -12.18 -4.03 4.35
CA ILE A 103 -12.55 -3.46 5.65
C ILE A 103 -12.41 -1.93 5.62
N ALA A 104 -11.32 -1.41 5.05
CA ALA A 104 -11.12 0.02 4.92
C ALA A 104 -12.19 0.69 4.03
N GLY A 105 -12.54 0.08 2.89
CA GLY A 105 -13.61 0.57 2.03
C GLY A 105 -14.98 0.52 2.69
N ALA A 106 -15.28 -0.57 3.39
CA ALA A 106 -16.53 -0.73 4.12
C ALA A 106 -16.69 0.32 5.23
N LEU A 107 -15.64 0.59 6.01
CA LEU A 107 -15.67 1.63 7.06
C LEU A 107 -15.95 3.02 6.48
N VAL A 108 -15.28 3.39 5.39
CA VAL A 108 -15.47 4.69 4.74
C VAL A 108 -16.91 4.87 4.23
N ILE A 109 -17.47 3.85 3.59
CA ILE A 109 -18.80 3.92 2.98
C ILE A 109 -19.90 3.84 4.05
N ILE A 110 -19.84 2.82 4.91
CA ILE A 110 -20.87 2.55 5.91
C ILE A 110 -20.90 3.69 6.93
N GLY A 111 -19.75 4.18 7.39
CA GLY A 111 -19.67 5.28 8.34
C GLY A 111 -20.33 6.57 7.82
N ALA A 112 -20.06 6.93 6.56
CA ALA A 112 -20.66 8.11 5.95
C ALA A 112 -22.20 7.99 5.81
N ILE A 113 -22.70 6.80 5.43
CA ILE A 113 -24.14 6.55 5.28
C ILE A 113 -24.86 6.56 6.64
N VAL A 114 -24.31 5.85 7.63
CA VAL A 114 -24.90 5.79 8.98
C VAL A 114 -24.99 7.18 9.60
N PHE A 115 -23.97 8.00 9.40
CA PHE A 115 -23.98 9.36 9.93
C PHE A 115 -24.95 10.29 9.19
N GLU A 116 -25.13 10.13 7.88
CA GLU A 116 -26.17 10.85 7.12
C GLU A 116 -27.57 10.51 7.66
N LEU A 117 -27.86 9.24 7.90
CA LEU A 117 -29.13 8.78 8.48
C LEU A 117 -29.35 9.37 9.88
N LEU A 118 -28.31 9.41 10.70
CA LEU A 118 -28.35 10.03 12.03
C LEU A 118 -28.69 11.52 11.92
N MET A 119 -28.03 12.27 11.03
CA MET A 119 -28.28 13.69 10.84
C MET A 119 -29.69 13.97 10.31
N SER A 120 -30.16 13.17 9.36
CA SER A 120 -31.54 13.23 8.87
C SER A 120 -32.57 12.99 9.99
N SER A 121 -32.25 12.10 10.94
CA SER A 121 -33.09 11.86 12.11
C SER A 121 -33.04 13.00 13.13
N LEU A 122 -31.86 13.60 13.36
CA LEU A 122 -31.68 14.71 14.30
C LEU A 122 -32.34 16.01 13.81
N GLU A 123 -32.39 16.24 12.50
CA GLU A 123 -33.07 17.39 11.91
C GLU A 123 -34.58 17.40 12.21
N LYS A 124 -35.19 16.23 12.40
CA LYS A 124 -36.61 16.11 12.72
C LYS A 124 -36.93 16.41 14.18
N THR A 125 -35.95 16.26 15.07
CA THR A 125 -36.16 16.34 16.53
C THR A 125 -35.58 17.61 17.14
N ILE A 126 -34.55 18.21 16.52
CA ILE A 126 -33.82 19.35 17.06
C ILE A 126 -34.17 20.63 16.28
N PRO A 127 -34.49 21.75 16.95
CA PRO A 127 -34.68 23.05 16.30
C PRO A 127 -33.47 23.45 15.44
N GLU A 128 -33.72 23.99 14.25
CA GLU A 128 -32.70 24.25 13.22
C GLU A 128 -31.51 25.10 13.73
N GLN A 129 -31.76 26.10 14.59
CA GLN A 129 -30.70 26.93 15.17
C GLN A 129 -29.75 26.13 16.08
N ASN A 130 -30.28 25.20 16.87
CA ASN A 130 -29.49 24.37 17.79
C ASN A 130 -28.72 23.30 17.03
N LEU A 131 -29.34 22.71 16.00
CA LEU A 131 -28.68 21.76 15.11
C LEU A 131 -27.50 22.41 14.39
N ARG A 132 -27.66 23.63 13.85
CA ARG A 132 -26.59 24.35 13.15
C ARG A 132 -25.41 24.67 14.07
N ARG A 133 -25.66 25.07 15.31
CA ARG A 133 -24.61 25.29 16.32
C ARG A 133 -23.89 23.98 16.67
N GLY A 134 -24.65 22.90 16.88
CA GLY A 134 -24.10 21.58 17.15
C GLY A 134 -23.19 21.07 16.02
N VAL A 135 -23.63 21.20 14.77
CA VAL A 135 -22.86 20.80 13.57
C VAL A 135 -21.53 21.55 13.48
N VAL A 136 -21.50 22.86 13.73
CA VAL A 136 -20.26 23.66 13.69
C VAL A 136 -19.29 23.20 14.78
N ILE A 137 -19.79 22.97 16.00
CA ILE A 137 -18.97 22.49 17.12
C ILE A 137 -18.40 21.10 16.80
N ILE A 138 -19.23 20.18 16.31
CA ILE A 138 -18.83 18.83 15.92
C ILE A 138 -17.79 18.85 14.80
N CYS A 139 -17.96 19.70 13.77
CA CYS A 139 -16.97 19.89 12.72
C CYS A 139 -15.62 20.38 13.25
N MET A 140 -15.63 21.40 14.12
CA MET A 140 -14.41 21.95 14.72
C MET A 140 -13.68 20.89 15.57
N ILE A 141 -14.43 20.12 16.37
CA ILE A 141 -13.87 19.02 17.16
C ILE A 141 -13.31 17.93 16.23
N GLY A 142 -14.05 17.53 15.20
CA GLY A 142 -13.63 16.50 14.24
C GLY A 142 -12.35 16.88 13.50
N VAL A 143 -12.28 18.08 12.93
CA VAL A 143 -11.07 18.57 12.23
C VAL A 143 -9.87 18.65 13.19
N THR A 144 -10.07 19.14 14.42
CA THR A 144 -9.01 19.21 15.43
C THR A 144 -8.53 17.82 15.84
N ALA A 145 -9.45 16.87 16.03
CA ALA A 145 -9.13 15.48 16.36
C ALA A 145 -8.36 14.78 15.25
N ILE A 146 -8.73 15.00 13.98
CA ILE A 146 -8.00 14.48 12.81
C ILE A 146 -6.59 15.05 12.80
N ALA A 147 -6.43 16.37 12.91
CA ALA A 147 -5.13 17.03 12.87
C ALA A 147 -4.21 16.56 14.01
N CYS A 148 -4.72 16.53 15.25
CA CYS A 148 -3.98 16.04 16.40
C CYS A 148 -3.57 14.57 16.24
N THR A 149 -4.45 13.72 15.71
CA THR A 149 -4.16 12.29 15.56
C THR A 149 -3.12 12.04 14.47
N VAL A 150 -3.20 12.74 13.34
CA VAL A 150 -2.20 12.65 12.27
C VAL A 150 -0.82 13.09 12.77
N LEU A 151 -0.74 14.20 13.50
CA LEU A 151 0.51 14.69 14.09
C LEU A 151 1.07 13.70 15.12
N LEU A 152 0.22 13.16 15.99
CA LEU A 152 0.62 12.24 17.05
C LEU A 152 1.06 10.88 16.49
N LEU A 153 0.38 10.34 15.47
CA LEU A 153 0.79 9.14 14.74
C LEU A 153 2.12 9.35 13.99
N GLY A 154 2.31 10.52 13.37
CA GLY A 154 3.58 10.90 12.75
C GLY A 154 4.73 10.95 13.76
N TYR A 155 4.49 11.56 14.93
CA TYR A 155 5.45 11.61 16.03
C TYR A 155 5.78 10.23 16.61
N LEU A 156 4.76 9.39 16.84
CA LEU A 156 4.89 8.02 17.29
C LEU A 156 5.74 7.17 16.33
N ARG A 157 5.50 7.30 15.01
CA ARG A 157 6.29 6.60 13.99
C ARG A 157 7.74 7.09 13.97
N ALA A 158 7.96 8.39 14.10
CA ALA A 158 9.32 8.95 14.16
C ALA A 158 10.08 8.47 15.39
N LEU A 159 9.43 8.39 16.55
CA LEU A 159 9.99 7.80 17.78
C LEU A 159 10.31 6.32 17.60
N LEU A 160 9.38 5.54 17.04
CA LEU A 160 9.59 4.12 16.78
C LEU A 160 10.76 3.89 15.81
N HIS A 161 10.87 4.71 14.78
CA HIS A 161 11.97 4.63 13.82
C HIS A 161 13.32 4.97 14.46
N LYS A 162 13.38 6.02 15.30
CA LYS A 162 14.58 6.36 16.09
C LYS A 162 14.98 5.22 17.04
N LEU A 163 14.01 4.59 17.69
CA LEU A 163 14.24 3.48 18.64
C LEU A 163 14.70 2.20 17.91
N LEU A 164 14.20 1.97 16.69
CA LEU A 164 14.67 0.88 15.83
C LEU A 164 16.11 1.12 15.33
N LEU A 165 16.44 2.36 14.93
CA LEU A 165 17.79 2.74 14.51
C LEU A 165 18.80 2.62 15.67
N SER A 166 18.41 3.00 16.90
CA SER A 166 19.30 2.88 18.06
C SER A 166 19.53 1.43 18.49
N LEU A 167 18.51 0.56 18.33
CA LEU A 167 18.65 -0.89 18.52
C LEU A 167 19.58 -1.53 17.47
N ASP A 168 19.53 -1.06 16.23
CA ASP A 168 20.37 -1.56 15.13
C ASP A 168 21.83 -1.10 15.25
N GLN A 169 22.07 0.07 15.83
CA GLN A 169 23.42 0.63 16.04
C GLN A 169 24.13 0.13 17.31
N GLY A 170 23.51 -0.74 18.12
CA GLY A 170 24.19 -1.39 19.25
C GLY A 170 24.68 -0.45 20.35
N LEU A 171 24.04 0.71 20.53
CA LEU A 171 24.33 1.61 21.64
C LEU A 171 23.93 0.95 22.96
N SER A 172 24.91 0.79 23.86
CA SER A 172 24.79 0.19 25.18
C SER A 172 23.56 0.72 25.92
N GLY A 173 22.71 -0.18 26.42
CA GLY A 173 21.40 0.11 27.02
C GLY A 173 21.38 0.91 28.34
N GLY A 174 22.40 1.72 28.62
CA GLY A 174 22.46 2.60 29.80
C GLY A 174 21.69 3.91 29.63
N ASP A 175 21.67 4.50 28.42
CA ASP A 175 21.06 5.82 28.20
C ASP A 175 19.62 5.79 27.69
N LEU A 176 19.12 4.63 27.25
CA LEU A 176 17.77 4.48 26.68
C LEU A 176 16.66 4.33 27.74
N THR A 177 17.00 4.04 29.00
CA THR A 177 16.01 3.87 30.07
C THR A 177 15.54 5.17 30.72
N GLN A 178 16.21 6.30 30.50
CA GLN A 178 15.86 7.57 31.16
C GLN A 178 15.07 8.58 30.33
N ALA A 179 14.91 8.40 29.00
CA ALA A 179 14.35 9.47 28.16
C ALA A 179 13.11 9.15 27.32
N THR A 180 12.64 7.90 27.22
CA THR A 180 11.51 7.60 26.30
C THR A 180 10.53 6.59 26.87
N ALA A 181 9.24 6.94 26.84
CA ALA A 181 8.12 6.06 27.17
C ALA A 181 8.33 4.67 26.55
N SER A 182 8.01 3.60 27.31
CA SER A 182 8.23 2.23 26.83
C SER A 182 7.55 2.04 25.46
N PRO A 183 8.17 1.29 24.53
CA PRO A 183 7.58 1.00 23.22
C PRO A 183 6.14 0.45 23.30
N ALA A 184 5.83 -0.24 24.41
CA ALA A 184 4.49 -0.71 24.73
C ALA A 184 3.50 0.44 24.97
N ARG A 185 3.83 1.42 25.81
CA ARG A 185 2.94 2.58 26.06
C ARG A 185 2.67 3.41 24.81
N LEU A 186 3.66 3.51 23.90
CA LEU A 186 3.50 4.19 22.62
C LEU A 186 2.58 3.42 21.68
N ALA A 187 2.68 2.08 21.65
CA ALA A 187 1.76 1.24 20.90
C ALA A 187 0.32 1.30 21.46
N ASP A 188 0.17 1.30 22.79
CA ASP A 188 -1.13 1.41 23.45
C ASP A 188 -1.80 2.75 23.14
N LEU A 189 -1.03 3.85 23.14
CA LEU A 189 -1.53 5.18 22.77
C LEU A 189 -1.98 5.20 21.30
N ALA A 190 -1.18 4.65 20.38
CA ALA A 190 -1.53 4.56 18.97
C ALA A 190 -2.82 3.75 18.75
N PHE A 191 -3.01 2.68 19.51
CA PHE A 191 -4.20 1.82 19.45
C PHE A 191 -5.49 2.54 19.89
N ILE A 192 -5.39 3.48 20.83
CA ILE A 192 -6.54 4.30 21.30
C ILE A 192 -6.83 5.46 20.35
N LEU A 193 -5.79 6.11 19.84
CA LEU A 193 -5.93 7.28 18.96
C LEU A 193 -6.50 6.91 17.59
N TRP A 194 -6.22 5.69 17.13
CA TRP A 194 -6.65 5.22 15.83
C TRP A 194 -8.18 5.16 15.65
N PRO A 195 -8.95 4.49 16.53
CA PRO A 195 -10.41 4.54 16.49
C PRO A 195 -10.97 5.96 16.61
N LEU A 196 -10.35 6.83 17.41
CA LEU A 196 -10.79 8.21 17.59
C LEU A 196 -10.63 9.04 16.31
N ALA A 197 -9.53 8.85 15.57
CA ALA A 197 -9.38 9.43 14.24
C ALA A 197 -10.42 8.87 13.27
N GLY A 198 -10.61 7.55 13.25
CA GLY A 198 -11.62 6.93 12.38
C GLY A 198 -13.01 7.53 12.59
N LEU A 199 -13.43 7.65 13.86
CA LEU A 199 -14.68 8.31 14.24
C LEU A 199 -14.76 9.76 13.74
N ALA A 200 -13.68 10.54 13.90
CA ALA A 200 -13.65 11.92 13.43
C ALA A 200 -13.77 12.03 11.90
N PHE A 201 -13.13 11.14 11.15
CA PHE A 201 -13.27 11.05 9.69
C PHE A 201 -14.70 10.69 9.29
N GLU A 202 -15.34 9.74 9.97
CA GLU A 202 -16.73 9.33 9.69
C GLU A 202 -17.73 10.46 9.94
N ILE A 203 -17.56 11.19 11.06
CA ILE A 203 -18.38 12.36 11.39
C ILE A 203 -18.24 13.45 10.31
N CYS A 204 -17.01 13.81 9.94
CA CYS A 204 -16.77 14.84 8.93
C CYS A 204 -17.25 14.41 7.53
N ALA A 205 -17.04 13.15 7.14
CA ALA A 205 -17.52 12.61 5.88
C ALA A 205 -19.06 12.58 5.83
N GLY A 206 -19.71 12.13 6.89
CA GLY A 206 -21.16 12.12 7.01
C GLY A 206 -21.78 13.52 6.92
N LEU A 207 -21.18 14.53 7.57
CA LEU A 207 -21.64 15.92 7.47
C LEU A 207 -21.50 16.48 6.04
N LEU A 208 -20.39 16.20 5.37
CA LEU A 208 -20.18 16.59 3.98
C LEU A 208 -21.17 15.91 3.04
N LEU A 209 -21.45 14.62 3.25
CA LEU A 209 -22.44 13.87 2.50
C LEU A 209 -23.85 14.44 2.70
N TYR A 210 -24.25 14.67 3.95
CA TYR A 210 -25.55 15.25 4.31
C TYR A 210 -25.75 16.64 3.67
N HIS A 211 -24.78 17.55 3.84
CA HIS A 211 -24.86 18.88 3.23
C HIS A 211 -24.74 18.85 1.70
N GLY A 212 -23.96 17.92 1.15
CA GLY A 212 -23.85 17.68 -0.29
C GLY A 212 -25.18 17.27 -0.89
N LEU A 213 -25.83 16.25 -0.32
CA LEU A 213 -27.13 15.74 -0.75
C LEU A 213 -28.23 16.79 -0.60
N LYS A 214 -28.33 17.45 0.56
CA LYS A 214 -29.35 18.48 0.82
C LYS A 214 -29.27 19.63 -0.19
N ASN A 215 -28.06 20.12 -0.48
CA ASN A 215 -27.87 21.23 -1.41
C ASN A 215 -27.99 20.80 -2.88
N TRP A 216 -27.55 19.59 -3.22
CA TRP A 216 -27.62 19.09 -4.58
C TRP A 216 -29.04 18.69 -4.99
N LEU A 217 -29.76 17.91 -4.18
CA LEU A 217 -31.11 17.43 -4.52
C LEU A 217 -32.08 18.60 -4.72
N ALA A 218 -32.07 19.56 -3.79
CA ALA A 218 -32.89 20.77 -3.90
C ALA A 218 -32.58 21.57 -5.18
N SER A 219 -31.31 21.61 -5.58
CA SER A 219 -30.91 22.37 -6.77
C SER A 219 -31.09 21.61 -8.08
N ALA A 220 -30.96 20.28 -8.06
CA ALA A 220 -31.05 19.43 -9.24
C ALA A 220 -32.45 19.44 -9.85
N GLN A 221 -33.49 19.45 -9.01
CA GLN A 221 -34.88 19.54 -9.45
C GLN A 221 -35.15 20.89 -10.16
N ALA A 222 -34.79 22.00 -9.53
CA ALA A 222 -34.96 23.34 -10.10
C ALA A 222 -34.15 23.57 -11.38
N LEU A 223 -32.88 23.12 -11.42
CA LEU A 223 -32.04 23.21 -12.62
C LEU A 223 -32.55 22.30 -13.75
N GLY A 224 -33.12 21.15 -13.41
CA GLY A 224 -33.78 20.25 -14.36
C GLY A 224 -34.97 20.91 -15.04
N LEU A 225 -35.87 21.50 -14.25
CA LEU A 225 -37.03 22.27 -14.75
C LEU A 225 -36.58 23.47 -15.61
N GLN A 226 -35.56 24.22 -15.17
CA GLN A 226 -35.03 25.34 -15.96
C GLN A 226 -34.51 24.90 -17.34
N ARG A 227 -33.87 23.73 -17.43
CA ARG A 227 -33.41 23.18 -18.71
C ARG A 227 -34.59 22.78 -19.61
N ARG A 228 -35.66 22.20 -19.04
CA ARG A 228 -36.89 21.85 -19.78
C ARG A 228 -37.58 23.09 -20.33
N ILE A 229 -37.76 24.12 -19.51
CA ILE A 229 -38.32 25.43 -19.92
C ILE A 229 -37.52 26.00 -21.08
N LYS A 230 -36.19 26.08 -20.97
CA LYS A 230 -35.34 26.58 -22.07
C LYS A 230 -35.47 25.76 -23.35
N ALA A 231 -35.59 24.44 -23.25
CA ALA A 231 -35.78 23.57 -24.42
C ALA A 231 -37.16 23.80 -25.07
N ARG A 232 -38.22 23.89 -24.28
CA ARG A 232 -39.59 24.15 -24.74
C ARG A 232 -39.75 25.55 -25.33
N THR A 233 -39.12 26.58 -24.76
CA THR A 233 -39.10 27.93 -25.34
C THR A 233 -38.42 27.95 -26.72
N ARG A 234 -37.30 27.24 -26.88
CA ARG A 234 -36.64 27.11 -28.20
C ARG A 234 -37.54 26.40 -29.21
N MET A 235 -38.24 25.36 -28.78
CA MET A 235 -39.19 24.63 -29.63
C MET A 235 -40.37 25.50 -30.06
N LEU A 236 -40.94 26.30 -29.14
CA LEU A 236 -41.99 27.27 -29.45
C LEU A 236 -41.52 28.33 -30.45
N LEU A 237 -40.30 28.87 -30.28
CA LEU A 237 -39.72 29.81 -31.25
C LEU A 237 -39.53 29.17 -32.63
N ALA A 238 -39.11 27.91 -32.69
CA ALA A 238 -38.98 27.18 -33.95
C ALA A 238 -40.35 26.91 -34.61
N LEU A 239 -41.36 26.54 -33.82
CA LEU A 239 -42.73 26.35 -34.31
C LEU A 239 -43.35 27.66 -34.80
N ALA A 240 -43.14 28.77 -34.07
CA ALA A 240 -43.61 30.09 -34.45
C ALA A 240 -42.97 30.55 -35.77
N ARG A 241 -41.65 30.37 -35.91
CA ARG A 241 -40.96 30.63 -37.19
C ARG A 241 -41.53 29.78 -38.32
N LYS A 242 -41.74 28.49 -38.09
CA LYS A 242 -42.29 27.58 -39.11
C LYS A 242 -43.73 27.94 -39.51
N VAL A 243 -44.56 28.38 -38.56
CA VAL A 243 -45.91 28.90 -38.86
C VAL A 243 -45.82 30.19 -39.67
N GLN A 244 -44.95 31.12 -39.28
CA GLN A 244 -44.75 32.38 -40.00
C GLN A 244 -44.20 32.16 -41.43
N GLU A 245 -43.28 31.21 -41.60
CA GLU A 245 -42.78 30.77 -42.90
C GLU A 245 -43.92 30.21 -43.76
N LEU A 246 -44.75 29.31 -43.21
CA LEU A 246 -45.88 28.70 -43.93
C LEU A 246 -47.02 29.70 -44.22
N GLU A 247 -47.19 30.73 -43.41
CA GLU A 247 -48.15 31.82 -43.65
C GLU A 247 -47.67 32.78 -44.74
N ALA A 248 -46.35 33.04 -44.82
CA ALA A 248 -45.75 33.84 -45.87
C ALA A 248 -45.57 33.07 -47.20
N TYR A 249 -45.53 31.73 -47.14
CA TYR A 249 -45.23 30.86 -48.28
C TYR A 249 -46.20 30.99 -49.46
N PRO A 250 -47.54 31.10 -49.32
CA PRO A 250 -48.47 31.16 -50.45
C PRO A 250 -48.31 32.44 -51.30
N GLU A 251 -47.93 33.55 -50.67
CA GLU A 251 -47.63 34.80 -51.39
C GLU A 251 -46.24 34.76 -52.03
N GLN A 252 -45.25 34.23 -51.32
CA GLN A 252 -43.89 34.03 -51.84
C GLN A 252 -43.84 32.96 -52.95
N TRP A 253 -44.70 31.94 -52.90
CA TRP A 253 -44.83 30.89 -53.90
C TRP A 253 -45.44 31.42 -55.19
N TRP A 254 -46.43 32.32 -55.13
CA TRP A 254 -47.01 32.92 -56.34
C TRP A 254 -46.01 33.84 -57.06
N LEU A 255 -45.26 34.65 -56.29
CA LEU A 255 -44.13 35.44 -56.80
C LEU A 255 -42.97 34.57 -57.29
N GLY A 256 -42.69 33.45 -56.60
CA GLY A 256 -41.69 32.44 -56.96
C GLY A 256 -42.10 31.53 -58.12
N PHE A 257 -43.39 31.36 -58.41
CA PHE A 257 -43.92 30.62 -59.56
C PHE A 257 -43.80 31.46 -60.83
N GLN A 258 -44.10 32.77 -60.76
CA GLN A 258 -43.79 33.70 -61.85
C GLN A 258 -42.28 33.80 -62.12
N ASN A 259 -41.44 33.81 -61.08
CA ASN A 259 -39.98 33.82 -61.21
C ASN A 259 -39.36 32.43 -61.44
N GLY A 260 -40.13 31.35 -61.24
CA GLY A 260 -39.70 29.94 -61.27
C GLY A 260 -39.90 29.24 -62.61
N VAL A 261 -40.65 29.86 -63.53
CA VAL A 261 -40.62 29.49 -64.97
C VAL A 261 -39.24 29.79 -65.58
N GLU A 262 -38.45 30.69 -64.98
CA GLU A 262 -37.09 31.05 -65.44
C GLU A 262 -35.96 30.36 -64.64
N ALA A 263 -36.25 29.73 -63.50
CA ALA A 263 -35.21 29.20 -62.58
C ALA A 263 -35.37 27.71 -62.27
N GLY A 264 -35.80 26.92 -63.26
CA GLY A 264 -36.14 25.50 -63.15
C GLY A 264 -35.01 24.48 -63.40
N GLU A 265 -33.73 24.80 -63.18
CA GLU A 265 -32.62 23.85 -63.41
C GLU A 265 -31.63 23.64 -62.25
N ALA A 266 -31.84 24.22 -61.07
CA ALA A 266 -30.87 24.04 -59.98
C ALA A 266 -31.52 23.96 -58.59
N LEU A 267 -32.32 22.91 -58.35
CA LEU A 267 -32.71 22.48 -57.00
C LEU A 267 -32.02 21.15 -56.64
N LEU A 268 -31.24 21.22 -55.54
CA LEU A 268 -31.19 20.26 -54.41
C LEU A 268 -30.29 19.01 -54.47
N ARG A 269 -29.34 18.95 -53.51
CA ARG A 269 -29.27 18.02 -52.35
C ARG A 269 -27.93 18.21 -51.62
N ASP A 270 -27.75 18.10 -50.30
CA ASP A 270 -28.57 17.49 -49.26
C ASP A 270 -28.19 18.03 -47.86
N SER A 271 -29.09 17.82 -46.90
CA SER A 271 -29.11 18.43 -45.57
C SER A 271 -28.24 17.76 -44.48
N GLU A 272 -27.75 18.62 -43.59
CA GLU A 272 -27.83 18.55 -42.12
C GLU A 272 -27.83 17.17 -41.41
N TYR A 273 -26.65 16.75 -40.91
CA TYR A 273 -26.52 15.96 -39.67
C TYR A 273 -25.14 16.18 -39.03
N MET A 274 -24.93 17.28 -38.28
CA MET A 274 -23.63 17.53 -37.62
C MET A 274 -23.63 17.93 -36.13
N GLU A 275 -24.75 18.36 -35.52
CA GLU A 275 -24.67 18.89 -34.14
C GLU A 275 -24.84 17.85 -33.02
N VAL A 276 -25.43 16.69 -33.29
CA VAL A 276 -25.64 15.63 -32.26
C VAL A 276 -24.36 14.79 -32.03
N ARG A 277 -23.48 14.67 -33.04
CA ARG A 277 -22.23 13.88 -32.96
C ARG A 277 -21.11 14.57 -32.17
N ALA A 278 -21.10 15.90 -32.10
CA ALA A 278 -20.07 16.66 -31.36
C ALA A 278 -20.26 16.59 -29.84
N PHE A 279 -21.52 16.48 -29.37
CA PHE A 279 -21.85 16.31 -27.95
C PHE A 279 -21.57 14.88 -27.47
N LEU A 280 -21.93 13.87 -28.27
CA LEU A 280 -21.62 12.47 -28.00
C LEU A 280 -20.11 12.16 -27.99
N ARG A 281 -19.33 12.75 -28.91
CA ARG A 281 -17.85 12.59 -28.90
C ARG A 281 -17.18 13.19 -27.67
N LYS A 282 -17.66 14.34 -27.19
CA LYS A 282 -17.13 14.99 -25.98
C LYS A 282 -17.49 14.22 -24.70
N ALA A 283 -18.71 13.68 -24.61
CA ALA A 283 -19.11 12.82 -23.50
C ALA A 283 -18.30 11.51 -23.46
N LEU A 284 -18.11 10.85 -24.62
CA LEU A 284 -17.36 9.60 -24.75
C LEU A 284 -15.88 9.75 -24.38
N LEU A 285 -15.25 10.87 -24.77
CA LEU A 285 -13.84 11.16 -24.44
C LEU A 285 -13.61 11.36 -22.93
N ILE A 286 -14.56 11.97 -22.23
CA ILE A 286 -14.46 12.17 -20.76
C ILE A 286 -14.63 10.83 -20.03
N THR A 287 -15.57 9.98 -20.47
CA THR A 287 -15.75 8.65 -19.86
C THR A 287 -14.54 7.75 -20.12
N ALA A 288 -13.98 7.78 -21.34
CA ALA A 288 -12.77 7.04 -21.69
C ALA A 288 -11.55 7.51 -20.88
N ALA A 289 -11.39 8.82 -20.63
CA ALA A 289 -10.30 9.35 -19.80
C ALA A 289 -10.38 8.89 -18.34
N ILE A 290 -11.58 8.82 -17.76
CA ILE A 290 -11.79 8.33 -16.38
C ILE A 290 -11.47 6.83 -16.29
N ILE A 291 -11.94 6.03 -17.25
CA ILE A 291 -11.65 4.58 -17.30
C ILE A 291 -10.14 4.35 -17.48
N LEU A 292 -9.49 5.12 -18.37
CA LEU A 292 -8.05 5.03 -18.59
C LEU A 292 -7.25 5.42 -17.34
N ALA A 293 -7.66 6.46 -16.60
CA ALA A 293 -7.02 6.85 -15.34
C ALA A 293 -7.15 5.75 -14.27
N VAL A 294 -8.31 5.10 -14.17
CA VAL A 294 -8.52 3.96 -13.26
C VAL A 294 -7.68 2.75 -13.68
N VAL A 295 -7.60 2.44 -14.98
CA VAL A 295 -6.78 1.34 -15.50
C VAL A 295 -5.28 1.63 -15.32
N ILE A 296 -4.82 2.86 -15.57
CA ILE A 296 -3.44 3.27 -15.32
C ILE A 296 -3.12 3.20 -13.82
N PHE A 297 -4.05 3.61 -12.95
CA PHE A 297 -3.90 3.46 -11.50
C PHE A 297 -3.82 1.98 -11.07
N LEU A 298 -4.67 1.12 -11.63
CA LEU A 298 -4.63 -0.33 -11.38
C LEU A 298 -3.36 -0.99 -11.95
N LEU A 299 -2.87 -0.53 -13.10
CA LEU A 299 -1.62 -1.00 -13.71
C LEU A 299 -0.39 -0.51 -12.94
N LEU A 300 -0.33 0.76 -12.53
CA LEU A 300 0.72 1.29 -11.67
C LEU A 300 0.72 0.61 -10.30
N ALA A 301 -0.46 0.36 -9.74
CA ALA A 301 -0.60 -0.50 -8.57
C ALA A 301 -0.01 -1.88 -8.87
N SER A 302 -0.38 -2.54 -9.98
CA SER A 302 0.15 -3.86 -10.33
C SER A 302 1.67 -3.89 -10.57
N VAL A 303 2.28 -2.81 -11.07
CA VAL A 303 3.73 -2.70 -11.29
C VAL A 303 4.47 -2.46 -9.97
N VAL A 304 3.88 -1.71 -9.03
CA VAL A 304 4.37 -1.59 -7.65
C VAL A 304 4.20 -2.93 -6.90
N PHE A 305 3.20 -3.74 -7.26
CA PHE A 305 2.90 -5.05 -6.64
C PHE A 305 3.54 -6.27 -7.34
N SER A 306 4.14 -6.13 -8.54
CA SER A 306 4.76 -7.27 -9.27
C SER A 306 6.26 -7.44 -8.97
N ALA A 307 6.82 -6.68 -8.03
CA ALA A 307 8.17 -6.90 -7.53
C ALA A 307 8.20 -7.98 -6.43
N GLU A 308 7.71 -9.18 -6.72
CA GLU A 308 8.18 -10.39 -6.03
C GLU A 308 8.83 -11.32 -7.06
N PRO A 309 10.16 -11.31 -7.22
CA PRO A 309 10.85 -12.48 -7.68
C PRO A 309 10.90 -13.46 -6.50
N ARG A 310 9.96 -14.41 -6.50
CA ARG A 310 10.14 -15.72 -5.86
C ARG A 310 11.37 -16.38 -6.47
N VAL A 311 12.49 -16.26 -5.78
CA VAL A 311 13.52 -17.30 -5.75
C VAL A 311 13.80 -17.55 -4.28
N GLU A 312 13.26 -18.64 -3.75
CA GLU A 312 13.67 -19.15 -2.43
C GLU A 312 15.14 -19.58 -2.50
N ARG A 313 16.08 -18.63 -2.44
CA ARG A 313 17.46 -18.96 -2.12
C ARG A 313 17.45 -19.44 -0.68
N HIS A 314 17.60 -20.73 -0.41
CA HIS A 314 17.79 -21.23 0.96
C HIS A 314 18.88 -20.41 1.67
N GLY A 315 18.63 -20.02 2.93
CA GLY A 315 19.59 -19.21 3.67
C GLY A 315 20.79 -20.07 4.05
N ARG A 316 21.91 -19.43 4.42
CA ARG A 316 23.10 -20.18 4.84
C ARG A 316 22.88 -20.81 6.22
N THR A 317 23.51 -21.96 6.44
CA THR A 317 23.59 -22.59 7.76
C THR A 317 24.90 -22.17 8.41
N VAL A 318 24.80 -21.47 9.53
CA VAL A 318 25.92 -20.95 10.32
C VAL A 318 26.00 -21.74 11.63
N LEU A 319 27.00 -22.60 11.75
CA LEU A 319 27.30 -23.34 12.97
C LEU A 319 28.43 -22.64 13.73
N ILE A 320 28.18 -22.26 14.98
CA ILE A 320 29.13 -21.60 15.87
C ILE A 320 29.48 -22.58 17.00
N GLY A 321 30.71 -23.11 16.99
CA GLY A 321 31.27 -23.88 18.08
C GLY A 321 31.90 -22.95 19.13
N LEU A 322 31.35 -22.94 20.33
CA LEU A 322 31.86 -22.18 21.48
C LEU A 322 32.59 -23.13 22.43
N ASP A 323 33.86 -22.86 22.68
CA ASP A 323 34.62 -23.59 23.70
C ASP A 323 34.09 -23.31 25.11
N LEU A 324 33.58 -24.34 25.77
CA LEU A 324 33.11 -24.30 27.15
C LEU A 324 34.09 -24.97 28.12
N THR A 325 35.25 -25.45 27.67
CA THR A 325 36.10 -26.32 28.48
C THR A 325 37.00 -25.54 29.45
N GLY A 326 37.59 -26.25 30.42
CA GLY A 326 38.43 -25.65 31.46
C GLY A 326 39.62 -24.84 30.93
N SER A 327 40.12 -25.11 29.72
CA SER A 327 41.21 -24.32 29.10
C SER A 327 40.79 -22.87 28.81
N SER A 328 39.49 -22.63 28.63
CA SER A 328 38.90 -21.30 28.43
C SER A 328 38.79 -20.46 29.71
N SER A 329 38.93 -21.08 30.90
CA SER A 329 38.92 -20.40 32.21
C SER A 329 40.19 -19.59 32.51
N ASN A 330 41.22 -19.75 31.67
CA ASN A 330 42.46 -19.00 31.78
C ASN A 330 42.26 -17.49 31.54
N ARG A 331 43.13 -16.69 32.15
CA ARG A 331 43.20 -15.24 31.89
C ARG A 331 44.23 -14.94 30.82
N ASP A 332 43.96 -13.92 30.02
CA ASP A 332 44.95 -13.40 29.09
C ASP A 332 46.06 -12.61 29.81
N ARG A 333 47.08 -12.15 29.06
CA ARG A 333 48.16 -11.32 29.61
C ARG A 333 47.68 -9.98 30.21
N ALA A 334 46.48 -9.54 29.88
CA ALA A 334 45.86 -8.32 30.40
C ALA A 334 44.87 -8.61 31.56
N GLY A 335 44.85 -9.84 32.09
CA GLY A 335 44.00 -10.24 33.22
C GLY A 335 42.53 -10.50 32.88
N ASN A 336 42.13 -10.44 31.61
CA ASN A 336 40.75 -10.69 31.17
C ASN A 336 40.49 -12.18 31.00
N GLU A 337 39.30 -12.64 31.40
CA GLU A 337 38.85 -14.02 31.17
C GLU A 337 38.71 -14.32 29.68
N ILE A 338 39.39 -15.37 29.21
CA ILE A 338 39.35 -15.80 27.81
C ILE A 338 37.94 -16.24 27.42
N PHE A 339 37.23 -16.89 28.34
CA PHE A 339 35.84 -17.29 28.17
C PHE A 339 34.90 -16.12 27.88
N ALA A 340 35.01 -15.01 28.63
CA ALA A 340 34.21 -13.81 28.39
C ALA A 340 34.46 -13.22 26.99
N LYS A 341 35.69 -13.32 26.47
CA LYS A 341 36.01 -12.92 25.10
C LYS A 341 35.38 -13.84 24.06
N ASN A 342 35.35 -15.15 24.31
CA ASN A 342 34.68 -16.12 23.44
C ASN A 342 33.17 -15.83 23.37
N LEU A 343 32.52 -15.57 24.50
CA LEU A 343 31.08 -15.22 24.55
C LEU A 343 30.75 -13.95 23.77
N ARG A 344 31.58 -12.89 23.90
CA ARG A 344 31.43 -11.67 23.10
C ARG A 344 31.61 -11.92 21.61
N ALA A 345 32.53 -12.80 21.24
CA ALA A 345 32.78 -13.17 19.85
C ALA A 345 31.57 -13.93 19.26
N VAL A 346 30.95 -14.85 20.01
CA VAL A 346 29.68 -15.49 19.59
C VAL A 346 28.59 -14.44 19.37
N GLY A 347 28.42 -13.51 20.32
CA GLY A 347 27.46 -12.41 20.18
C GLY A 347 27.71 -11.54 18.94
N ALA A 348 28.98 -11.29 18.60
CA ALA A 348 29.35 -10.57 17.38
C ALA A 348 29.06 -11.38 16.11
N ALA A 349 29.25 -12.70 16.13
CA ALA A 349 28.90 -13.58 15.02
C ALA A 349 27.37 -13.62 14.79
N ILE A 350 26.58 -13.76 15.86
CA ILE A 350 25.11 -13.74 15.79
C ILE A 350 24.61 -12.43 15.16
N ARG A 351 25.17 -11.27 15.54
CA ARG A 351 24.78 -9.97 14.98
C ARG A 351 25.12 -9.80 13.48
N LYS A 352 26.08 -10.57 12.96
CA LYS A 352 26.46 -10.57 11.55
C LYS A 352 25.72 -11.61 10.71
N ALA A 353 24.85 -12.40 11.32
CA ALA A 353 23.95 -13.28 10.59
C ALA A 353 22.99 -12.46 9.70
N LYS A 354 22.74 -12.93 8.49
CA LYS A 354 21.88 -12.30 7.50
C LYS A 354 20.44 -12.81 7.65
N PRO A 355 19.44 -12.04 7.18
CA PRO A 355 18.07 -12.51 7.11
C PRO A 355 17.95 -13.82 6.31
N GLY A 356 17.34 -14.84 6.91
CA GLY A 356 17.19 -16.18 6.35
C GLY A 356 18.22 -17.20 6.83
N ASP A 357 19.28 -16.79 7.52
CA ASP A 357 20.31 -17.69 8.04
C ASP A 357 19.75 -18.63 9.11
N GLN A 358 20.20 -19.88 9.12
CA GLN A 358 19.99 -20.79 10.24
C GLN A 358 21.22 -20.78 11.13
N VAL A 359 21.11 -20.20 12.32
CA VAL A 359 22.22 -20.06 13.27
C VAL A 359 22.11 -21.12 14.37
N TRP A 360 23.17 -21.91 14.50
CA TRP A 360 23.34 -22.90 15.54
C TRP A 360 24.50 -22.48 16.44
N VAL A 361 24.30 -22.47 17.74
CA VAL A 361 25.36 -22.25 18.73
C VAL A 361 25.48 -23.52 19.56
N VAL A 362 26.64 -24.16 19.49
CA VAL A 362 26.93 -25.43 20.17
C VAL A 362 28.14 -25.26 21.08
N GLY A 363 28.07 -25.81 22.28
CA GLY A 363 29.19 -25.91 23.19
C GLY A 363 30.14 -27.03 22.79
N ILE A 364 31.44 -26.74 22.69
CA ILE A 364 32.49 -27.74 22.59
C ILE A 364 32.78 -28.23 24.02
N THR A 365 32.58 -29.53 24.23
CA THR A 365 32.73 -30.23 25.51
C THR A 365 33.56 -31.50 25.32
N GLU A 366 33.65 -32.36 26.33
CA GLU A 366 34.30 -33.68 26.26
C GLU A 366 33.58 -34.70 25.38
N GLU A 367 32.28 -34.48 25.10
CA GLU A 367 31.40 -35.36 24.32
C GLU A 367 30.67 -34.59 23.21
N THR A 368 31.39 -33.73 22.49
CA THR A 368 30.77 -32.77 21.55
C THR A 368 29.92 -33.47 20.48
N PHE A 369 30.32 -34.66 20.03
CA PHE A 369 29.57 -35.43 19.04
C PHE A 369 28.48 -36.32 19.64
N THR A 370 28.80 -37.09 20.69
CA THR A 370 27.90 -38.12 21.25
C THR A 370 26.79 -37.52 22.11
N ASN A 371 27.04 -36.36 22.72
CA ASN A 371 26.07 -35.64 23.56
C ASN A 371 26.18 -34.12 23.32
N PRO A 372 25.72 -33.63 22.16
CA PRO A 372 25.95 -32.24 21.74
C PRO A 372 25.19 -31.24 22.61
N LEU A 373 25.92 -30.32 23.23
CA LEU A 373 25.33 -29.23 24.01
C LEU A 373 24.88 -28.08 23.10
N ILE A 374 23.65 -28.17 22.59
CA ILE A 374 23.04 -27.10 21.77
C ILE A 374 22.61 -25.96 22.69
N LEU A 375 23.37 -24.87 22.68
CA LEU A 375 23.08 -23.66 23.45
C LEU A 375 21.94 -22.86 22.83
N SER A 376 21.87 -22.85 21.50
CA SER A 376 20.78 -22.20 20.77
C SER A 376 20.67 -22.69 19.33
N LYS A 377 19.45 -22.62 18.80
CA LYS A 377 19.12 -22.86 17.40
C LYS A 377 18.02 -21.87 16.99
N GLU A 378 18.30 -20.99 16.04
CA GLU A 378 17.30 -20.07 15.50
C GLU A 378 17.49 -19.85 14.00
N THR A 379 16.38 -19.71 13.27
CA THR A 379 16.39 -19.19 11.91
C THR A 379 16.13 -17.69 11.96
N ILE A 380 17.09 -16.90 11.48
CA ILE A 380 16.94 -15.46 11.33
C ILE A 380 15.84 -15.22 10.29
N PRO A 381 14.74 -14.54 10.65
CA PRO A 381 13.62 -14.36 9.75
C PRO A 381 14.02 -13.47 8.56
N ARG A 382 13.58 -13.83 7.35
CA ARG A 382 13.83 -13.03 6.13
C ARG A 382 13.03 -11.75 6.07
N LYS A 383 11.83 -11.78 6.65
CA LYS A 383 10.94 -10.64 6.79
C LYS A 383 11.01 -10.15 8.24
N PRO A 384 10.93 -8.83 8.50
CA PRO A 384 10.86 -8.33 9.86
C PRO A 384 9.69 -9.00 10.60
N LYS A 385 9.94 -9.67 11.74
CA LYS A 385 8.90 -10.34 12.55
C LYS A 385 7.73 -9.39 12.80
N THR A 386 6.50 -9.89 12.78
CA THR A 386 5.31 -9.09 13.14
C THR A 386 5.44 -8.57 14.57
N PHE A 387 4.73 -7.49 14.93
CA PHE A 387 4.75 -6.96 16.30
C PHE A 387 4.42 -8.05 17.35
N ARG A 388 3.47 -8.93 17.02
CA ARG A 388 3.07 -10.06 17.87
C ARG A 388 4.15 -11.14 17.99
N GLU A 389 4.88 -11.42 16.91
CA GLU A 389 6.02 -12.34 16.91
C GLU A 389 7.26 -11.74 17.59
N ARG A 390 7.48 -10.42 17.49
CA ARG A 390 8.55 -9.72 18.23
C ARG A 390 8.33 -9.75 19.74
N ILE A 391 7.07 -9.76 20.18
CA ILE A 391 6.71 -9.88 21.60
C ILE A 391 6.79 -11.34 22.07
N ARG A 392 6.42 -12.31 21.24
CA ARG A 392 6.40 -13.74 21.62
C ARG A 392 7.74 -14.48 21.45
N GLN A 393 8.54 -14.13 20.45
CA GLN A 393 9.83 -14.75 20.18
C GLN A 393 10.96 -13.78 20.49
N LYS A 394 11.64 -14.00 21.62
CA LYS A 394 12.88 -13.30 21.91
C LYS A 394 13.95 -13.81 20.94
N SER A 395 14.29 -13.02 19.92
CA SER A 395 15.36 -13.34 18.96
C SER A 395 16.69 -13.56 19.69
N LEU A 396 17.56 -14.40 19.15
CA LEU A 396 18.85 -14.79 19.70
C LEU A 396 19.73 -13.58 20.02
N ALA A 397 19.74 -12.55 19.17
CA ALA A 397 20.47 -11.31 19.44
C ALA A 397 20.00 -10.59 20.72
N VAL A 398 18.72 -10.74 21.10
CA VAL A 398 18.10 -10.13 22.28
C VAL A 398 18.25 -11.02 23.52
N THR A 399 18.23 -12.35 23.38
CA THR A 399 18.41 -13.28 24.50
C THR A 399 19.87 -13.55 24.84
N TRP A 400 20.77 -13.43 23.87
CA TRP A 400 22.20 -13.73 24.02
C TRP A 400 22.85 -12.98 25.18
N PRO A 401 22.65 -11.66 25.40
CA PRO A 401 23.23 -10.97 26.54
C PRO A 401 22.78 -11.52 27.91
N GLY A 402 21.57 -12.08 27.99
CA GLY A 402 21.07 -12.75 29.20
C GLY A 402 21.66 -14.16 29.38
N LEU A 403 21.88 -14.88 28.27
CA LEU A 403 22.53 -16.19 28.28
C LEU A 403 24.02 -16.09 28.60
N GLU A 404 24.71 -15.10 28.02
CA GLU A 404 26.13 -14.77 28.27
C GLU A 404 26.42 -14.62 29.76
N LYS A 405 25.55 -13.97 30.54
CA LYS A 405 25.71 -13.79 31.99
C LYS A 405 25.55 -15.09 32.79
N ARG A 406 24.89 -16.10 32.23
CA ARG A 406 24.57 -17.37 32.91
C ARG A 406 25.54 -18.48 32.55
N LEU A 407 26.15 -18.42 31.37
CA LEU A 407 27.12 -19.40 30.93
C LEU A 407 28.42 -19.25 31.73
N LYS A 408 28.97 -20.39 32.14
CA LYS A 408 30.28 -20.52 32.78
C LYS A 408 31.05 -21.63 32.05
N PRO A 409 32.39 -21.60 32.06
CA PRO A 409 33.16 -22.75 31.62
C PRO A 409 32.72 -23.98 32.41
N LEU A 410 32.50 -25.08 31.72
CA LEU A 410 32.32 -26.38 32.34
C LEU A 410 33.67 -26.79 32.94
N VAL A 411 33.63 -27.36 34.14
CA VAL A 411 34.79 -27.91 34.86
C VAL A 411 35.30 -29.20 34.19
N ALA A 412 34.70 -29.60 33.06
CA ALA A 412 35.07 -30.78 32.28
C ALA A 412 36.56 -30.80 31.95
N GLY A 413 37.18 -31.97 32.16
CA GLY A 413 38.62 -32.18 32.03
C GLY A 413 39.10 -32.39 30.59
N SER A 414 38.17 -32.45 29.62
CA SER A 414 38.51 -32.73 28.23
C SER A 414 37.73 -31.89 27.18
N THR A 415 38.33 -31.72 26.01
CA THR A 415 37.87 -30.92 24.87
C THR A 415 37.88 -31.77 23.60
N ASP A 416 36.71 -32.02 23.03
CA ASP A 416 36.50 -32.79 21.81
C ASP A 416 36.24 -31.89 20.59
N VAL A 417 37.30 -31.28 20.08
CA VAL A 417 37.26 -30.47 18.86
C VAL A 417 36.95 -31.32 17.62
N LEU A 418 37.42 -32.58 17.57
CA LEU A 418 37.15 -33.47 16.43
C LEU A 418 35.66 -33.82 16.33
N GLY A 419 34.99 -34.04 17.46
CA GLY A 419 33.56 -34.25 17.52
C GLY A 419 32.73 -33.08 17.00
N LEU A 420 33.21 -31.84 17.13
CA LEU A 420 32.54 -30.68 16.51
C LEU A 420 32.48 -30.81 14.98
N PHE A 421 33.54 -31.32 14.34
CA PHE A 421 33.57 -31.50 12.89
C PHE A 421 32.61 -32.61 12.45
N LEU A 422 32.50 -33.70 13.21
CA LEU A 422 31.53 -34.77 12.96
C LEU A 422 30.09 -34.27 13.13
N LEU A 423 29.84 -33.45 14.17
CA LEU A 423 28.53 -32.83 14.37
C LEU A 423 28.19 -31.85 13.24
N ALA A 424 29.19 -31.11 12.74
CA ALA A 424 29.01 -30.18 11.62
C ALA A 424 28.55 -30.90 10.35
N GLU A 425 29.13 -32.06 10.02
CA GLU A 425 28.68 -32.89 8.90
C GLU A 425 27.21 -33.30 9.04
N GLN A 426 26.79 -33.76 10.23
CA GLN A 426 25.40 -34.13 10.47
C GLN A 426 24.44 -32.95 10.27
N ILE A 427 24.77 -31.77 10.82
CA ILE A 427 23.94 -30.57 10.70
C ILE A 427 23.90 -30.07 9.25
N PHE A 428 25.04 -30.03 8.56
CA PHE A 428 25.12 -29.52 7.20
C PHE A 428 24.59 -30.49 6.14
N THR A 429 24.54 -31.79 6.41
CA THR A 429 23.90 -32.77 5.52
C THR A 429 22.38 -32.65 5.58
N ALA A 430 21.83 -32.33 6.75
CA ALA A 430 20.39 -32.17 6.95
C ALA A 430 19.81 -30.86 6.38
N LEU A 431 20.65 -29.86 6.05
CA LEU A 431 20.21 -28.51 5.73
C LEU A 431 20.71 -28.05 4.35
N PRO A 432 19.82 -27.60 3.45
CA PRO A 432 20.23 -27.07 2.15
C PRO A 432 20.78 -25.64 2.29
N GLY A 433 21.70 -25.27 1.39
CA GLY A 433 22.25 -23.91 1.30
C GLY A 433 23.75 -23.85 1.57
N GLU A 434 24.27 -22.63 1.66
CA GLU A 434 25.68 -22.39 1.94
C GLU A 434 26.04 -22.75 3.39
N LYS A 435 27.20 -23.39 3.61
CA LYS A 435 27.60 -23.96 4.90
C LYS A 435 28.75 -23.15 5.49
N VAL A 436 28.56 -22.66 6.71
CA VAL A 436 29.54 -21.83 7.43
C VAL A 436 29.79 -22.42 8.81
N LEU A 437 31.04 -22.76 9.10
CA LEU A 437 31.49 -23.22 10.42
C LEU A 437 32.40 -22.18 11.06
N ILE A 438 32.01 -21.66 12.21
CA ILE A 438 32.79 -20.71 13.01
C ILE A 438 33.19 -21.42 14.30
N ILE A 439 34.48 -21.59 14.54
CA ILE A 439 35.01 -22.21 15.75
C ILE A 439 35.66 -21.13 16.60
N ILE A 440 35.17 -20.94 17.82
CA ILE A 440 35.68 -19.97 18.80
C ILE A 440 36.26 -20.79 19.96
N SER A 441 37.52 -21.18 19.80
CA SER A 441 38.25 -22.07 20.71
C SER A 441 39.75 -21.83 20.62
N ASP A 442 40.48 -22.22 21.67
CA ASP A 442 41.94 -22.36 21.58
C ASP A 442 42.38 -23.55 20.71
N MET A 443 41.42 -24.35 20.23
CA MET A 443 41.56 -25.55 19.39
C MET A 443 42.29 -26.71 20.07
N VAL A 444 42.58 -26.62 21.37
CA VAL A 444 43.29 -27.68 22.09
C VAL A 444 42.36 -28.86 22.27
N HIS A 445 42.65 -29.92 21.52
CA HIS A 445 41.96 -31.18 21.63
C HIS A 445 42.65 -32.05 22.69
N THR A 446 41.95 -32.39 23.76
CA THR A 446 42.51 -33.23 24.84
C THR A 446 41.89 -34.62 24.88
N ALA A 447 40.74 -34.84 24.24
CA ALA A 447 40.22 -36.19 24.00
C ALA A 447 41.19 -36.97 23.10
N GLU A 448 41.13 -38.30 23.11
CA GLU A 448 42.05 -39.12 22.31
C GLU A 448 41.94 -38.76 20.82
N PRO A 449 43.07 -38.51 20.12
CA PRO A 449 44.47 -38.83 20.48
C PRO A 449 45.21 -37.77 21.32
N GLY A 450 44.60 -36.62 21.57
CA GLY A 450 45.10 -35.59 22.49
C GLY A 450 46.16 -34.64 21.90
N PHE A 451 46.35 -33.52 22.60
CA PHE A 451 47.14 -32.38 22.14
C PHE A 451 48.62 -32.73 21.93
N LYS A 452 49.22 -33.54 22.81
CA LYS A 452 50.63 -33.97 22.68
C LYS A 452 50.85 -34.82 21.42
N ALA A 453 49.90 -35.70 21.09
CA ALA A 453 49.99 -36.49 19.87
C ALA A 453 49.90 -35.61 18.62
N ILE A 454 49.03 -34.60 18.63
CA ILE A 454 48.91 -33.61 17.56
C ILE A 454 50.24 -32.86 17.36
N LEU A 455 50.88 -32.38 18.43
CA LEU A 455 52.16 -31.67 18.32
C LEU A 455 53.30 -32.57 17.84
N ASN A 456 53.36 -33.82 18.31
CA ASN A 456 54.47 -34.73 18.00
C ASN A 456 54.34 -35.37 16.61
N LYS A 457 53.14 -35.82 16.24
CA LYS A 457 52.90 -36.53 14.97
C LYS A 457 52.49 -35.59 13.84
N GLY A 458 51.99 -34.40 14.17
CA GLY A 458 51.60 -33.39 13.19
C GLY A 458 50.63 -33.93 12.14
N PRO A 459 50.74 -33.49 10.87
CA PRO A 459 49.85 -33.94 9.79
C PRO A 459 49.81 -35.45 9.54
N ASN A 460 50.82 -36.22 9.95
CA ASN A 460 50.83 -37.68 9.78
C ASN A 460 49.70 -38.36 10.56
N LEU A 461 49.27 -37.76 11.69
CA LEU A 461 48.18 -38.26 12.51
C LEU A 461 46.84 -38.28 11.77
N ILE A 462 46.64 -37.37 10.80
CA ILE A 462 45.38 -37.21 10.05
C ILE A 462 44.98 -38.49 9.31
N LYS A 463 45.94 -39.34 8.94
CA LYS A 463 45.66 -40.63 8.27
C LYS A 463 44.80 -41.55 9.15
N ALA A 464 44.98 -41.49 10.46
CA ALA A 464 44.29 -42.34 11.44
C ALA A 464 43.04 -41.69 12.04
N LEU A 465 42.73 -40.43 11.69
CA LEU A 465 41.58 -39.71 12.22
C LEU A 465 40.36 -39.86 11.31
N PRO A 466 39.13 -39.84 11.88
CA PRO A 466 37.91 -39.72 11.09
C PRO A 466 37.93 -38.41 10.31
N LYS A 467 37.37 -38.40 9.10
CA LYS A 467 37.32 -37.23 8.21
C LYS A 467 35.87 -37.03 7.78
N PRO A 468 35.10 -36.21 8.52
CA PRO A 468 33.74 -35.85 8.10
C PRO A 468 33.76 -35.20 6.72
N ASP A 469 32.73 -35.43 5.91
CA ASP A 469 32.54 -34.71 4.66
C ASP A 469 31.98 -33.30 4.92
N LEU A 470 32.87 -32.32 4.78
CA LEU A 470 32.56 -30.90 4.90
C LEU A 470 32.72 -30.18 3.57
N THR A 471 32.59 -30.90 2.45
CA THR A 471 32.64 -30.32 1.10
C THR A 471 31.65 -29.16 0.95
N GLY A 472 32.14 -28.03 0.43
CA GLY A 472 31.36 -26.80 0.28
C GLY A 472 31.16 -25.99 1.58
N THR A 473 31.85 -26.36 2.67
CA THR A 473 31.83 -25.62 3.94
C THR A 473 32.99 -24.64 4.02
N ARG A 474 32.68 -23.38 4.38
CA ARG A 474 33.68 -22.36 4.72
C ARG A 474 33.92 -22.36 6.23
N VAL A 475 35.19 -22.40 6.65
CA VAL A 475 35.58 -22.53 8.07
C VAL A 475 36.36 -21.30 8.55
N TRP A 476 35.96 -20.75 9.69
CA TRP A 476 36.68 -19.70 10.41
C TRP A 476 37.05 -20.18 11.80
N VAL A 477 38.33 -20.07 12.15
CA VAL A 477 38.84 -20.41 13.47
C VAL A 477 39.36 -19.15 14.16
N TYR A 478 38.76 -18.82 15.31
CA TYR A 478 39.09 -17.67 16.13
C TYR A 478 39.59 -18.10 17.51
N GLY A 479 40.65 -17.47 17.98
CA GLY A 479 41.19 -17.69 19.32
C GLY A 479 42.18 -18.85 19.44
N ALA A 480 42.61 -19.46 18.34
CA ALA A 480 43.44 -20.66 18.32
C ALA A 480 44.81 -20.46 19.00
N GLY A 481 45.16 -21.40 19.87
CA GLY A 481 46.37 -21.40 20.70
C GLY A 481 46.10 -21.04 22.15
N THR A 482 46.88 -21.64 23.04
CA THR A 482 46.81 -21.42 24.49
C THR A 482 47.78 -20.34 24.96
N PRO A 483 47.52 -19.73 26.13
CA PRO A 483 48.54 -18.98 26.84
C PRO A 483 49.80 -19.84 27.02
N CYS A 484 50.97 -19.23 26.80
CA CYS A 484 52.29 -19.86 26.95
C CYS A 484 52.73 -20.87 25.87
N MET A 485 51.96 -21.07 24.80
CA MET A 485 52.41 -21.86 23.64
C MET A 485 53.59 -21.17 22.92
N SER A 486 54.64 -21.92 22.58
CA SER A 486 55.77 -21.39 21.81
C SER A 486 55.34 -21.05 20.37
N LYS A 487 56.07 -20.13 19.70
CA LYS A 487 55.79 -19.79 18.30
C LYS A 487 55.90 -21.02 17.38
N GLN A 488 56.86 -21.92 17.64
CA GLN A 488 57.07 -23.12 16.84
C GLN A 488 55.94 -24.12 17.03
N ASP A 489 55.49 -24.35 18.28
CA ASP A 489 54.37 -25.25 18.56
C ASP A 489 53.08 -24.70 17.98
N TRP A 490 52.86 -23.38 18.03
CA TRP A 490 51.69 -22.77 17.41
C TRP A 490 51.66 -22.95 15.89
N ILE A 491 52.81 -22.86 15.22
CA ILE A 491 52.92 -23.14 13.77
C ILE A 491 52.59 -24.60 13.48
N ARG A 492 53.19 -25.55 14.20
CA ARG A 492 52.90 -27.00 14.04
C ARG A 492 51.43 -27.31 14.27
N PHE A 493 50.85 -26.72 15.29
CA PHE A 493 49.46 -26.87 15.66
C PHE A 493 48.50 -26.30 14.61
N ARG A 494 48.79 -25.09 14.12
CA ARG A 494 48.07 -24.48 12.99
C ARG A 494 48.15 -25.37 11.75
N ASP A 495 49.34 -25.88 11.41
CA ASP A 495 49.55 -26.64 10.19
C ASP A 495 48.85 -28.00 10.24
N PHE A 496 48.78 -28.63 11.42
CA PHE A 496 47.91 -29.79 11.65
C PHE A 496 46.44 -29.46 11.38
N TRP A 497 45.86 -28.45 12.03
CA TRP A 497 44.44 -28.12 11.86
C TRP A 497 44.11 -27.69 10.43
N LYS A 498 45.00 -26.94 9.78
CA LYS A 498 44.89 -26.59 8.36
C LYS A 498 44.82 -27.84 7.49
N ALA A 499 45.72 -28.79 7.70
CA ALA A 499 45.75 -30.04 6.94
C ALA A 499 44.52 -30.91 7.24
N TYR A 500 44.06 -30.96 8.49
CA TYR A 500 42.86 -31.73 8.88
C TYR A 500 41.59 -31.16 8.26
N ILE A 501 41.38 -29.85 8.33
CA ILE A 501 40.22 -29.16 7.73
C ILE A 501 40.20 -29.37 6.20
N LYS A 502 41.37 -29.27 5.56
CA LYS A 502 41.51 -29.57 4.13
C LYS A 502 41.20 -31.03 3.82
N ALA A 503 41.60 -31.97 4.67
CA ALA A 503 41.31 -33.39 4.51
C ALA A 503 39.81 -33.74 4.68
N CYS A 504 39.05 -32.87 5.35
CA CYS A 504 37.58 -32.95 5.44
C CYS A 504 36.87 -32.32 4.23
N GLY A 505 37.59 -31.81 3.22
CA GLY A 505 37.00 -31.17 2.04
C GLY A 505 36.52 -29.72 2.25
N ALA A 506 36.76 -29.14 3.43
CA ALA A 506 36.35 -27.77 3.74
C ALA A 506 37.37 -26.70 3.31
N GLU A 507 36.88 -25.50 3.03
CA GLU A 507 37.69 -24.32 2.77
C GLU A 507 37.99 -23.58 4.08
N LEU A 508 39.25 -23.56 4.50
CA LEU A 508 39.67 -22.72 5.62
C LEU A 508 39.87 -21.27 5.17
N VAL A 509 38.94 -20.40 5.56
CA VAL A 509 38.99 -18.96 5.22
C VAL A 509 39.90 -18.20 6.18
N LEU A 510 39.84 -18.51 7.47
CA LEU A 510 40.62 -17.82 8.50
C LEU A 510 41.04 -18.76 9.62
N TYR A 511 42.29 -18.63 10.05
CA TYR A 511 42.80 -19.25 11.28
C TYR A 511 43.66 -18.25 12.04
N THR A 512 43.19 -17.82 13.22
CA THR A 512 43.84 -16.78 14.00
C THR A 512 43.76 -17.04 15.50
N ASN A 513 44.76 -16.55 16.23
CA ASN A 513 44.73 -16.47 17.69
C ASN A 513 43.88 -15.30 18.22
N LEU A 514 43.42 -14.41 17.32
CA LEU A 514 42.55 -13.28 17.66
C LEU A 514 41.08 -13.74 17.77
N ARG A 515 40.32 -13.08 18.65
CA ARG A 515 38.90 -13.38 18.90
C ARG A 515 37.94 -12.33 18.31
N LYS A 516 38.43 -11.50 17.38
CA LYS A 516 37.64 -10.43 16.75
C LYS A 516 36.99 -10.97 15.47
N ILE A 517 35.67 -11.15 15.52
CA ILE A 517 34.89 -11.63 14.37
C ILE A 517 34.91 -10.60 13.22
N ARG A 518 35.43 -11.03 12.06
CA ARG A 518 35.38 -10.28 10.79
C ARG A 518 34.16 -10.72 9.97
N ASP A 519 34.06 -10.29 8.71
CA ASP A 519 32.94 -10.68 7.87
C ASP A 519 33.11 -12.14 7.40
N PHE A 520 32.00 -12.88 7.35
CA PHE A 520 31.93 -14.29 6.99
C PHE A 520 30.74 -14.55 6.06
#